data_AF-A0A8J2Q252-F1
#
_entry.id   AF-A0A8J2Q252-F1
#
_cell.length_a   1.000
_cell.length_b   1.000
_cell.length_c   1.000
_cell.angle_alpha   90.00
_cell.angle_beta   90.00
_cell.angle_gamma   90.00
#
_symmetry.space_group_name_H-M   'P 1'
#
loop_
_entity.id
_entity.type
_entity.pdbx_description
1 polymer ?
#
loop_
_entity_poly.entity_id
_entity_poly.type
_entity_poly.pdbx_seq_one_letter_code
_entity_poly.pdbx_strand_id
1 'polypeptide(L)'
;MDEDEDFMDDNDFAETSASVLADGGKKCTIFLIDASPKMFEEYENDDSQNNCAFRRSLKIIRLQMVNKAVTSTFGEYTCCILLNTQNKSHSIDHVYVMQEVEEISAERIKELDQLLKSENILLAFKDICGGHGHCDYSEVLFLCIKRVTSRTPYFRKRTVYLFTNEMNPFGTNNQHRISACKNADDLRNHDTEFLVYPLIAEDDTFVFNVLEQLDPNVEKNFENISELEKDIPKKQYAHRNIAGMDFEFGKGLKISVGIYSLLRPEKIPQPAILNAEKNEIMQRSHIYVNKETDEEVPVLDKEIIRKRQIGGEVVSLSADEIENLRRLTPPGILLLGFKPLSCLKITHHVRSSQFVYPLEKDIVGSVRMYRILYEVCMEQKKMIICRYTQKSNVPPKLVALVPQKSVIEDSFKGGFSSKFCYPGFHLVYLPFAEDKRDLSEQLTYRDGECPTASKEQIEAARKLVKRLTTSYFPEKFCNPVLQKHYKVIEALALDYDEVPEVQDQIQPYFVYDGFRKRVEKELDEFRSSLLPDNWNSEQKCTEETKKADQISSAWNTKKKKLTNESLLYLANNHLLEKVTATQLKKKATEEHIPVKSNAKKADIIDAIEKYYRSI
;
A
#
# COMPACT_ATOMS: atom_id res chain seq x y z
N MET A 1 4.04 10.77 -29.57
CA MET A 1 4.07 10.75 -28.10
C MET A 1 3.08 9.69 -27.74
N ASP A 2 3.62 8.50 -27.47
CA ASP A 2 2.85 7.33 -27.07
C ASP A 2 2.38 7.59 -25.65
N GLU A 3 1.13 8.03 -25.52
CA GLU A 3 0.43 8.01 -24.23
C GLU A 3 -0.01 6.56 -24.02
N ASP A 4 0.80 5.83 -23.26
CA ASP A 4 0.36 4.64 -22.55
C ASP A 4 -0.78 5.08 -21.62
N GLU A 5 -2.02 5.08 -22.14
CA GLU A 5 -3.22 5.00 -21.30
C GLU A 5 -3.14 3.68 -20.54
N ASP A 6 -2.48 3.71 -19.38
CA ASP A 6 -2.63 2.70 -18.36
C ASP A 6 -4.13 2.49 -18.16
N PHE A 7 -4.64 1.35 -18.63
CA PHE A 7 -5.98 0.86 -18.35
C PHE A 7 -6.10 0.65 -16.83
N MET A 8 -6.36 1.73 -16.10
CA MET A 8 -6.85 1.68 -14.75
C MET A 8 -8.17 0.91 -14.82
N ASP A 9 -8.20 -0.29 -14.23
CA ASP A 9 -9.43 -1.07 -14.11
C ASP A 9 -10.50 -0.16 -13.47
N ASP A 10 -11.66 0.00 -14.10
CA ASP A 10 -12.76 0.89 -13.64
C ASP A 10 -13.06 0.69 -12.13
N ASN A 11 -12.77 -0.50 -11.60
CA ASN A 11 -12.85 -0.83 -10.18
C ASN A 11 -11.88 -0.03 -9.30
N ASP A 12 -10.62 0.17 -9.70
CA ASP A 12 -9.60 0.85 -8.90
C ASP A 12 -9.90 2.36 -8.81
N PHE A 13 -10.45 2.95 -9.89
CA PHE A 13 -10.92 4.33 -9.89
C PHE A 13 -12.17 4.51 -9.01
N ALA A 14 -13.12 3.57 -9.08
CA ALA A 14 -14.32 3.57 -8.23
C ALA A 14 -14.02 3.30 -6.75
N GLU A 15 -13.01 2.48 -6.43
CA GLU A 15 -12.55 2.22 -5.06
C GLU A 15 -11.77 3.42 -4.49
N THR A 16 -10.97 4.10 -5.32
CA THR A 16 -10.26 5.32 -4.93
C THR A 16 -11.24 6.47 -4.68
N SER A 17 -12.19 6.70 -5.58
CA SER A 17 -13.19 7.76 -5.42
C SER A 17 -14.13 7.52 -4.23
N ALA A 18 -14.62 6.28 -4.02
CA ALA A 18 -15.45 5.96 -2.86
C ALA A 18 -14.69 6.09 -1.53
N SER A 19 -13.38 5.84 -1.51
CA SER A 19 -12.55 5.99 -0.30
C SER A 19 -12.07 7.41 -0.02
N VAL A 20 -11.96 8.27 -1.05
CA VAL A 20 -11.69 9.72 -0.95
C VAL A 20 -12.95 10.52 -0.59
N LEU A 21 -14.14 10.04 -1.00
CA LEU A 21 -15.44 10.59 -0.58
C LEU A 21 -15.87 10.10 0.82
N ALA A 22 -15.61 8.83 1.14
CA ALA A 22 -15.36 8.39 2.52
C ALA A 22 -14.02 9.02 2.98
N ASP A 23 -13.45 8.85 4.16
CA ASP A 23 -12.47 9.80 4.76
C ASP A 23 -12.84 11.31 4.79
N GLY A 24 -13.83 11.76 4.00
CA GLY A 24 -14.46 13.05 4.08
C GLY A 24 -15.03 13.33 5.47
N GLY A 25 -14.84 14.57 5.89
CA GLY A 25 -15.18 15.10 7.20
C GLY A 25 -14.01 15.89 7.76
N LYS A 26 -14.30 17.03 8.39
CA LYS A 26 -13.27 17.86 9.00
C LYS A 26 -12.70 17.14 10.21
N LYS A 27 -11.38 17.16 10.37
CA LYS A 27 -10.65 16.57 11.50
C LYS A 27 -10.02 17.70 12.30
N CYS A 28 -10.01 17.59 13.62
CA CYS A 28 -9.42 18.61 14.49
C CYS A 28 -8.35 17.98 15.39
N THR A 29 -7.17 18.59 15.41
CA THR A 29 -6.05 18.18 16.27
C THR A 29 -5.62 19.38 17.12
N ILE A 30 -5.75 19.26 18.44
CA ILE A 30 -5.30 20.29 19.38
C ILE A 30 -3.98 19.82 19.99
N PHE A 31 -2.95 20.64 19.91
CA PHE A 31 -1.65 20.44 20.53
C PHE A 31 -1.56 21.31 21.79
N LEU A 32 -1.47 20.67 22.94
CA LEU A 32 -1.20 21.29 24.24
C LEU A 32 0.28 21.12 24.56
N ILE A 33 0.97 22.24 24.80
CA ILE A 33 2.41 22.26 25.10
C ILE A 33 2.61 22.83 26.49
N ASP A 34 3.24 22.06 27.37
CA ASP A 34 3.68 22.57 28.65
C ASP A 34 4.85 23.57 28.46
N ALA A 35 4.71 24.79 28.98
CA ALA A 35 5.77 25.80 28.99
C ALA A 35 6.32 26.06 30.41
N SER A 36 6.28 25.05 31.28
CA SER A 36 6.95 25.08 32.58
C SER A 36 8.47 25.28 32.45
N PRO A 37 9.15 25.86 33.46
CA PRO A 37 10.60 26.10 33.40
C PRO A 37 11.42 24.86 33.05
N LYS A 38 11.04 23.69 33.58
CA LYS A 38 11.68 22.40 33.31
C LYS A 38 11.72 22.03 31.83
N MET A 39 10.75 22.46 31.03
CA MET A 39 10.70 22.13 29.60
C MET A 39 11.81 22.82 28.79
N PHE A 40 12.43 23.86 29.35
CA PHE A 40 13.50 24.63 28.71
C PHE A 40 14.90 24.26 29.22
N GLU A 41 15.00 23.31 30.16
CA GLU A 41 16.29 22.78 30.61
C GLU A 41 16.97 22.03 29.46
N GLU A 42 18.28 22.30 29.28
CA GLU A 42 19.05 21.68 28.22
C GLU A 42 19.43 20.24 28.59
N TYR A 43 19.29 19.30 27.65
CA TYR A 43 19.75 17.93 27.88
C TYR A 43 21.29 17.88 27.89
N GLU A 44 21.88 17.19 28.86
CA GLU A 44 23.34 17.18 29.06
C GLU A 44 24.14 16.48 27.93
N ASN A 45 23.49 15.74 27.02
CA ASN A 45 24.13 14.80 26.10
C ASN A 45 23.76 14.93 24.60
N ASP A 46 23.06 15.96 24.14
CA ASP A 46 22.53 15.98 22.76
C ASP A 46 23.13 17.06 21.84
N ASP A 47 23.53 16.65 20.63
CA ASP A 47 24.13 17.48 19.59
C ASP A 47 23.09 18.43 18.97
N SER A 48 23.05 19.69 19.42
CA SER A 48 22.53 20.91 18.75
C SER A 48 21.11 20.96 18.15
N GLN A 49 20.43 19.83 17.95
CA GLN A 49 19.13 19.76 17.28
C GLN A 49 17.98 19.74 18.31
N ASN A 50 18.04 18.92 19.35
CA ASN A 50 16.96 18.74 20.32
C ASN A 50 17.33 19.27 21.72
N ASN A 51 17.85 20.49 21.79
CA ASN A 51 18.46 21.01 23.03
C ASN A 51 17.56 20.96 24.26
N CYS A 52 16.23 21.07 24.13
CA CYS A 52 15.29 21.02 25.26
C CYS A 52 13.96 20.35 24.90
N ALA A 53 13.21 19.90 25.91
CA ALA A 53 11.91 19.24 25.76
C ALA A 53 10.88 20.12 25.03
N PHE A 54 10.90 21.44 25.27
CA PHE A 54 10.02 22.38 24.58
C PHE A 54 10.33 22.44 23.08
N ARG A 55 11.62 22.56 22.69
CA ARG A 55 12.03 22.52 21.28
C ARG A 55 11.65 21.21 20.61
N ARG A 56 11.83 20.09 21.33
CA ARG A 56 11.44 18.75 20.90
C ARG A 56 9.94 18.68 20.59
N SER A 57 9.09 19.21 21.48
CA SER A 57 7.63 19.25 21.26
C SER A 57 7.24 20.08 20.02
N LEU A 58 7.85 21.25 19.82
CA LEU A 58 7.59 22.10 18.65
C LEU A 58 7.98 21.42 17.34
N LYS A 59 9.10 20.69 17.31
CA LYS A 59 9.49 19.91 16.13
C LYS A 59 8.51 18.80 15.80
N ILE A 60 8.03 18.07 16.82
CA ILE A 60 7.01 17.03 16.63
C ILE A 60 5.74 17.66 16.05
N ILE A 61 5.29 18.80 16.60
CA ILE A 61 4.09 19.49 16.12
C ILE A 61 4.27 19.96 14.68
N ARG A 62 5.40 20.60 14.35
CA ARG A 62 5.73 21.00 12.98
C ARG A 62 5.67 19.81 12.03
N LEU A 63 6.31 18.69 12.39
CA LEU A 63 6.32 17.47 11.59
C LEU A 63 4.90 16.90 11.39
N GLN A 64 4.10 16.83 12.45
CA GLN A 64 2.71 16.36 12.39
C GLN A 64 1.82 17.28 11.54
N MET A 65 2.03 18.60 11.59
CA MET A 65 1.32 19.56 10.75
C MET A 65 1.68 19.39 9.27
N VAL A 66 2.97 19.26 8.95
CA VAL A 66 3.43 18.98 7.58
C VAL A 66 2.87 17.64 7.09
N ASN A 67 2.97 16.58 7.90
CA ASN A 67 2.48 15.25 7.54
C ASN A 67 0.97 15.28 7.24
N LYS A 68 0.18 15.95 8.07
CA LYS A 68 -1.27 16.14 7.84
C LYS A 68 -1.54 16.98 6.59
N ALA A 69 -0.77 18.05 6.35
CA ALA A 69 -0.94 18.91 5.18
C ALA A 69 -0.70 18.16 3.86
N VAL A 70 0.33 17.31 3.78
CA VAL A 70 0.68 16.61 2.53
C VAL A 70 -0.10 15.32 2.30
N THR A 71 -0.58 14.66 3.37
CA THR A 71 -1.27 13.37 3.26
C THR A 71 -2.79 13.50 3.20
N SER A 72 -3.37 14.49 3.86
CA SER A 72 -4.82 14.66 3.93
C SER A 72 -5.39 15.35 2.69
N THR A 73 -6.65 15.05 2.37
CA THR A 73 -7.28 15.55 1.15
C THR A 73 -7.83 16.97 1.32
N PHE A 74 -8.64 17.25 2.35
CA PHE A 74 -9.12 18.59 2.74
C PHE A 74 -9.65 18.59 4.19
N GLY A 75 -9.65 19.73 4.88
CA GLY A 75 -10.37 19.91 6.16
C GLY A 75 -9.64 19.39 7.41
N GLU A 76 -8.31 19.45 7.44
CA GLU A 76 -7.53 19.25 8.68
C GLU A 76 -7.43 20.59 9.42
N TYR A 77 -7.93 20.62 10.64
CA TYR A 77 -7.87 21.77 11.54
C TYR A 77 -6.87 21.51 12.64
N THR A 78 -6.02 22.49 12.91
CA THR A 78 -5.07 22.43 14.03
C THR A 78 -5.26 23.59 14.97
N CYS A 79 -4.85 23.40 16.22
CA CYS A 79 -4.82 24.44 17.24
C CYS A 79 -3.61 24.17 18.14
N CYS A 80 -2.86 25.22 18.47
CA CYS A 80 -1.69 25.12 19.33
C CYS A 80 -1.89 26.00 20.56
N ILE A 81 -1.83 25.40 21.75
CA ILE A 81 -2.06 26.05 23.03
C ILE A 81 -0.85 25.82 23.93
N LEU A 82 -0.28 26.90 24.44
CA LEU A 82 0.82 26.89 25.40
C LEU A 82 0.25 27.02 26.82
N LEU A 83 0.70 26.12 27.69
CA LEU A 83 0.30 26.03 29.10
C LEU A 83 1.37 26.68 29.98
N ASN A 84 1.00 27.07 31.21
CA ASN A 84 1.94 27.62 32.19
C ASN A 84 2.69 28.90 31.71
N THR A 85 1.96 29.78 31.03
CA THR A 85 2.46 31.07 30.53
C THR A 85 2.18 32.22 31.52
N GLN A 86 2.90 33.33 31.46
CA GLN A 86 2.60 34.50 32.29
C GLN A 86 1.44 35.34 31.71
N ASN A 87 1.46 35.53 30.38
CA ASN A 87 0.45 36.27 29.65
C ASN A 87 -0.78 35.39 29.39
N LYS A 88 -1.97 35.97 29.49
CA LYS A 88 -3.21 35.31 29.07
C LYS A 88 -3.66 35.81 27.71
N SER A 89 -4.04 34.87 26.85
CA SER A 89 -4.68 35.16 25.56
C SER A 89 -6.21 35.17 25.64
N HIS A 90 -6.77 34.40 26.58
CA HIS A 90 -8.20 34.16 26.74
C HIS A 90 -8.63 34.35 28.20
N SER A 91 -9.88 34.01 28.52
CA SER A 91 -10.46 34.13 29.87
C SER A 91 -9.81 33.23 30.94
N ILE A 92 -8.87 32.37 30.56
CA ILE A 92 -8.16 31.44 31.46
C ILE A 92 -6.81 32.05 31.79
N ASP A 93 -6.48 32.11 33.07
CA ASP A 93 -5.19 32.62 33.51
C ASP A 93 -4.07 31.62 33.16
N HIS A 94 -2.90 32.17 32.79
CA HIS A 94 -1.70 31.40 32.46
C HIS A 94 -1.77 30.48 31.22
N VAL A 95 -2.70 30.74 30.30
CA VAL A 95 -2.87 30.01 29.04
C VAL A 95 -2.77 30.94 27.82
N TYR A 96 -1.91 30.56 26.88
CA TYR A 96 -1.70 31.28 25.63
C TYR A 96 -2.07 30.41 24.43
N VAL A 97 -3.13 30.79 23.71
CA VAL A 97 -3.54 30.16 22.45
C VAL A 97 -2.71 30.83 21.35
N MET A 98 -1.63 30.15 20.95
CA MET A 98 -0.75 30.62 19.89
C MET A 98 -1.46 30.53 18.54
N GLN A 99 -2.16 29.42 18.30
CA GLN A 99 -2.87 29.21 17.04
C GLN A 99 -4.30 28.78 17.30
N GLU A 100 -5.26 29.56 16.81
CA GLU A 100 -6.68 29.27 16.90
C GLU A 100 -7.08 28.09 15.99
N VAL A 101 -8.25 27.49 16.24
CA VAL A 101 -8.76 26.34 15.48
C VAL A 101 -9.07 26.74 14.05
N GLU A 102 -8.14 26.49 13.14
CA GLU A 102 -8.25 26.83 11.70
C GLU A 102 -7.60 25.74 10.84
N GLU A 103 -7.81 25.81 9.53
CA GLU A 103 -7.23 24.88 8.58
C GLU A 103 -5.71 25.06 8.50
N ILE A 104 -4.99 23.95 8.31
CA ILE A 104 -3.52 23.99 8.22
C ILE A 104 -3.10 24.83 7.01
N SER A 105 -2.20 25.79 7.24
CA SER A 105 -1.64 26.66 6.22
C SER A 105 -0.13 26.75 6.35
N ALA A 106 0.54 27.15 5.25
CA ALA A 106 1.98 27.37 5.25
C ALA A 106 2.40 28.46 6.24
N GLU A 107 1.61 29.53 6.38
CA GLU A 107 1.86 30.64 7.30
C GLU A 107 1.93 30.17 8.76
N ARG A 108 1.04 29.26 9.16
CA ARG A 108 1.00 28.69 10.51
C ARG A 108 2.21 27.80 10.79
N ILE A 109 2.69 27.08 9.78
CA ILE A 109 3.93 26.30 9.91
C ILE A 109 5.14 27.25 9.98
N LYS A 110 5.14 28.36 9.21
CA LYS A 110 6.18 29.39 9.27
C LYS A 110 6.24 30.07 10.66
N GLU A 111 5.12 30.29 11.32
CA GLU A 111 5.07 30.82 12.69
C GLU A 111 5.79 29.88 13.68
N LEU A 112 5.58 28.57 13.57
CA LEU A 112 6.32 27.57 14.35
C LEU A 112 7.81 27.55 13.99
N ASP A 113 8.14 27.67 12.70
CA ASP A 113 9.52 27.71 12.22
C ASP A 113 10.28 28.92 12.77
N GLN A 114 9.62 30.08 12.93
CA GLN A 114 10.24 31.28 13.53
C GLN A 114 10.67 31.02 14.98
N LEU A 115 9.81 30.36 15.76
CA LEU A 115 10.15 29.94 17.13
C LEU A 115 11.28 28.91 17.14
N LEU A 116 11.23 27.92 16.24
CA LEU A 116 12.21 26.85 16.16
C LEU A 116 13.61 27.31 15.69
N LYS A 117 13.67 28.34 14.83
CA LYS A 117 14.92 28.92 14.32
C LYS A 117 15.60 29.85 15.33
N SER A 118 14.91 30.28 16.38
CA SER A 118 15.51 31.12 17.42
C SER A 118 16.64 30.37 18.15
N GLU A 119 17.81 31.01 18.28
CA GLU A 119 18.95 30.42 19.01
C GLU A 119 18.62 30.25 20.50
N ASN A 120 17.90 31.20 21.07
CA ASN A 120 17.44 31.16 22.47
C ASN A 120 15.92 31.14 22.54
N ILE A 121 15.38 29.93 22.58
CA ILE A 121 13.93 29.68 22.61
C ILE A 121 13.27 30.24 23.86
N LEU A 122 13.99 30.27 25.00
CA LEU A 122 13.48 30.84 26.24
C LEU A 122 13.22 32.35 26.11
N LEU A 123 14.11 33.07 25.41
CA LEU A 123 13.92 34.51 25.16
C LEU A 123 12.75 34.75 24.22
N ALA A 124 12.70 34.04 23.08
CA ALA A 124 11.58 34.13 22.14
C ALA A 124 10.23 33.80 22.82
N PHE A 125 10.21 32.78 23.68
CA PHE A 125 9.04 32.44 24.49
C PHE A 125 8.68 33.57 25.47
N LYS A 126 9.65 34.14 26.19
CA LYS A 126 9.41 35.23 27.14
C LYS A 126 8.87 36.49 26.46
N ASP A 127 9.35 36.80 25.26
CA ASP A 127 8.89 37.96 24.49
C ASP A 127 7.41 37.85 24.10
N ILE A 128 6.94 36.63 23.80
CA ILE A 128 5.55 36.37 23.38
C ILE A 128 4.63 36.12 24.60
N CYS A 129 5.07 35.26 25.51
CA CYS A 129 4.25 34.71 26.59
C CYS A 129 4.50 35.37 27.94
N GLY A 130 5.43 36.32 28.05
CA GLY A 130 5.72 37.08 29.27
C GLY A 130 6.45 36.31 30.38
N GLY A 131 6.79 35.04 30.17
CA GLY A 131 7.44 34.17 31.15
C GLY A 131 6.58 32.96 31.55
N HIS A 132 6.91 32.38 32.72
CA HIS A 132 6.29 31.16 33.23
C HIS A 132 5.24 31.48 34.29
N GLY A 133 4.12 30.76 34.25
CA GLY A 133 3.04 30.79 35.24
C GLY A 133 2.63 29.39 35.67
N HIS A 134 1.50 29.28 36.39
CA HIS A 134 0.92 27.98 36.74
C HIS A 134 -0.56 27.97 36.35
N CYS A 135 -0.91 27.17 35.35
CA CYS A 135 -2.27 27.07 34.85
C CYS A 135 -3.03 25.91 35.47
N ASP A 136 -4.35 26.06 35.60
CA ASP A 136 -5.23 24.95 35.95
C ASP A 136 -5.52 24.10 34.71
N TYR A 137 -4.94 22.91 34.67
CA TYR A 137 -5.16 21.92 33.62
C TYR A 137 -6.64 21.53 33.46
N SER A 138 -7.46 21.63 34.52
CA SER A 138 -8.89 21.36 34.41
C SER A 138 -9.60 22.41 33.54
N GLU A 139 -9.25 23.69 33.68
CA GLU A 139 -9.78 24.78 32.84
C GLU A 139 -9.28 24.65 31.39
N VAL A 140 -8.02 24.25 31.20
CA VAL A 140 -7.44 23.98 29.87
C VAL A 140 -8.22 22.87 29.16
N LEU A 141 -8.44 21.74 29.82
CA LEU A 141 -9.18 20.62 29.22
C LEU A 141 -10.63 21.02 28.94
N PHE A 142 -11.25 21.84 29.79
CA PHE A 142 -12.57 22.41 29.53
C PHE A 142 -12.58 23.33 28.30
N LEU A 143 -11.55 24.14 28.10
CA LEU A 143 -11.37 24.92 26.88
C LEU A 143 -11.28 24.00 25.66
N CYS A 144 -10.50 22.92 25.73
CA CYS A 144 -10.41 21.92 24.66
C CYS A 144 -11.78 21.32 24.33
N ILE A 145 -12.58 20.92 25.34
CA ILE A 145 -13.94 20.43 25.14
C ILE A 145 -14.77 21.47 24.38
N LYS A 146 -14.74 22.74 24.80
CA LYS A 146 -15.49 23.82 24.13
C LYS A 146 -15.08 24.02 22.67
N ARG A 147 -13.78 23.94 22.35
CA ARG A 147 -13.26 24.08 20.98
C ARG A 147 -13.64 22.88 20.10
N VAL A 148 -13.50 21.68 20.64
CA VAL A 148 -13.78 20.42 19.93
C VAL A 148 -15.27 20.19 19.70
N THR A 149 -16.11 20.63 20.64
CA THR A 149 -17.58 20.51 20.56
C THR A 149 -18.26 21.65 19.80
N SER A 150 -17.49 22.64 19.32
CA SER A 150 -18.03 23.70 18.47
C SER A 150 -18.78 23.11 17.27
N ARG A 151 -19.98 23.64 16.98
CA ARG A 151 -20.83 23.14 15.89
C ARG A 151 -20.33 23.52 14.50
N THR A 152 -19.49 24.55 14.42
CA THR A 152 -18.99 25.12 13.17
C THR A 152 -17.49 25.37 13.30
N PRO A 153 -16.63 24.60 12.62
CA PRO A 153 -16.93 23.42 11.78
C PRO A 153 -17.28 22.17 12.60
N TYR A 154 -18.14 21.28 12.06
CA TYR A 154 -18.36 19.97 12.67
C TYR A 154 -17.17 19.04 12.42
N PHE A 155 -16.54 18.58 13.51
CA PHE A 155 -15.40 17.67 13.45
C PHE A 155 -15.80 16.22 13.63
N ARG A 156 -15.41 15.37 12.68
CA ARG A 156 -15.66 13.93 12.68
C ARG A 156 -14.62 13.15 13.50
N LYS A 157 -13.34 13.53 13.39
CA LYS A 157 -12.27 13.00 14.22
C LYS A 157 -11.67 14.14 15.03
N ARG A 158 -11.45 13.88 16.31
CA ARG A 158 -11.01 14.87 17.30
C ARG A 158 -9.89 14.24 18.10
N THR A 159 -8.74 14.90 18.13
CA THR A 159 -7.56 14.41 18.86
C THR A 159 -6.95 15.56 19.63
N VAL A 160 -6.57 15.32 20.88
CA VAL A 160 -5.91 16.27 21.76
C VAL A 160 -4.62 15.64 22.24
N TYR A 161 -3.50 16.26 21.91
CA TYR A 161 -2.15 15.87 22.31
C TYR A 161 -1.69 16.75 23.47
N LEU A 162 -1.15 16.15 24.53
CA LEU A 162 -0.48 16.89 25.60
C LEU A 162 0.99 16.49 25.66
N PHE A 163 1.88 17.47 25.45
CA PHE A 163 3.32 17.33 25.59
C PHE A 163 3.78 17.99 26.90
N THR A 164 4.36 17.20 27.81
CA THR A 164 4.86 17.70 29.11
C THR A 164 6.05 16.87 29.58
N ASN A 165 6.93 17.45 30.38
CA ASN A 165 7.96 16.74 31.13
C ASN A 165 7.69 16.73 32.65
N GLU A 166 6.53 17.26 33.07
CA GLU A 166 6.13 17.28 34.48
C GLU A 166 5.31 16.04 34.82
N MET A 167 5.79 15.30 35.82
CA MET A 167 5.19 14.04 36.25
C MET A 167 3.98 14.23 37.15
N ASN A 168 3.96 15.33 37.88
CA ASN A 168 2.82 15.71 38.70
C ASN A 168 2.44 17.16 38.43
N PRO A 169 1.69 17.44 37.35
CA PRO A 169 1.31 18.80 36.99
C PRO A 169 0.39 19.47 38.04
N PHE A 170 -0.18 18.69 38.97
CA PHE A 170 -1.12 19.17 40.00
C PHE A 170 -0.50 19.42 41.37
N GLY A 171 0.77 19.05 41.58
CA GLY A 171 1.43 19.17 42.89
C GLY A 171 0.65 18.49 44.01
N THR A 172 0.31 19.26 45.05
CA THR A 172 -0.48 18.80 46.22
C THR A 172 -2.00 19.00 46.06
N ASN A 173 -2.45 19.64 44.98
CA ASN A 173 -3.85 20.04 44.82
C ASN A 173 -4.71 18.91 44.25
N ASN A 174 -5.22 18.07 45.14
CA ASN A 174 -6.09 16.95 44.78
C ASN A 174 -7.39 17.36 44.08
N GLN A 175 -7.91 18.57 44.34
CA GLN A 175 -9.14 19.05 43.70
C GLN A 175 -8.96 19.33 42.20
N HIS A 176 -7.86 19.99 41.82
CA HIS A 176 -7.52 20.23 40.41
C HIS A 176 -7.25 18.92 39.68
N ARG A 177 -6.56 17.96 40.33
CA ARG A 177 -6.33 16.62 39.79
C ARG A 177 -7.65 15.91 39.47
N ILE A 178 -8.57 15.83 40.43
CA ILE A 178 -9.86 15.15 40.25
C ILE A 178 -10.66 15.82 39.13
N SER A 179 -10.66 17.16 39.08
CA SER A 179 -11.39 17.91 38.06
C SER A 179 -10.80 17.74 36.65
N ALA A 180 -9.47 17.73 36.54
CA ALA A 180 -8.79 17.47 35.27
C ALA A 180 -9.03 16.04 34.76
N CYS A 181 -8.99 15.03 35.65
CA CYS A 181 -9.29 13.65 35.27
C CYS A 181 -10.74 13.51 34.75
N LYS A 182 -11.71 14.15 35.41
CA LYS A 182 -13.10 14.20 34.94
C LYS A 182 -13.21 14.84 33.56
N ASN A 183 -12.55 15.97 33.32
CA ASN A 183 -12.58 16.62 32.01
C ASN A 183 -11.87 15.79 30.92
N ALA A 184 -10.83 15.03 31.27
CA ALA A 184 -10.20 14.07 30.37
C ALA A 184 -11.15 12.91 30.02
N ASP A 185 -11.91 12.41 30.98
CA ASP A 185 -12.97 11.42 30.75
C ASP A 185 -14.10 12.00 29.89
N ASP A 186 -14.48 13.25 30.12
CA ASP A 186 -15.51 13.93 29.31
C ASP A 186 -15.07 14.12 27.85
N LEU A 187 -13.79 14.43 27.60
CA LEU A 187 -13.24 14.43 26.25
C LEU A 187 -13.40 13.05 25.58
N ARG A 188 -13.05 11.97 26.30
CA ARG A 188 -13.22 10.60 25.81
C ARG A 188 -14.68 10.25 25.54
N ASN A 189 -15.60 10.66 26.42
CA ASN A 189 -17.05 10.48 26.26
C ASN A 189 -17.60 11.24 25.04
N HIS A 190 -16.93 12.31 24.60
CA HIS A 190 -17.23 13.07 23.39
C HIS A 190 -16.51 12.55 22.13
N ASP A 191 -16.13 11.27 22.10
CA ASP A 191 -15.40 10.62 21.01
C ASP A 191 -14.09 11.35 20.63
N THR A 192 -13.41 11.95 21.62
CA THR A 192 -12.13 12.63 21.42
C THR A 192 -10.99 11.77 21.96
N GLU A 193 -9.99 11.52 21.11
CA GLU A 193 -8.76 10.83 21.50
C GLU A 193 -7.88 11.82 22.30
N PHE A 194 -7.79 11.65 23.61
CA PHE A 194 -6.87 12.42 24.46
C PHE A 194 -5.63 11.57 24.77
N LEU A 195 -4.46 12.07 24.37
CA LEU A 195 -3.18 11.35 24.44
C LEU A 195 -2.12 12.22 25.11
N VAL A 196 -1.49 11.69 26.15
CA VAL A 196 -0.42 12.36 26.88
C VAL A 196 0.94 11.76 26.50
N TYR A 197 1.86 12.63 26.08
CA TYR A 197 3.22 12.30 25.67
C TYR A 197 4.23 12.91 26.63
N PRO A 198 4.78 12.10 27.56
CA PRO A 198 5.83 12.54 28.47
C PRO A 198 7.18 12.69 27.72
N LEU A 199 7.80 13.87 27.81
CA LEU A 199 9.06 14.24 27.16
C LEU A 199 10.24 14.16 28.14
N ILE A 200 10.45 12.96 28.70
CA ILE A 200 11.42 12.73 29.78
C ILE A 200 12.60 11.90 29.25
N ALA A 201 13.78 12.02 29.89
CA ALA A 201 14.95 11.20 29.56
C ALA A 201 14.74 9.73 29.97
N GLU A 202 15.30 8.79 29.22
CA GLU A 202 15.09 7.34 29.38
C GLU A 202 15.69 6.73 30.66
N ASP A 203 16.49 7.49 31.42
CA ASP A 203 17.34 6.96 32.50
C ASP A 203 16.70 6.86 33.89
N ASP A 204 15.53 7.45 34.16
CA ASP A 204 14.88 7.22 35.46
C ASP A 204 13.73 6.21 35.40
N THR A 205 13.71 5.36 36.42
CA THR A 205 12.63 4.42 36.74
C THR A 205 11.41 5.19 37.21
N PHE A 206 10.72 5.81 36.25
CA PHE A 206 9.59 6.67 36.54
C PHE A 206 8.29 5.90 36.73
N VAL A 207 7.48 6.37 37.68
CA VAL A 207 6.13 5.86 37.91
C VAL A 207 5.14 6.91 37.42
N PHE A 208 4.40 6.61 36.35
CA PHE A 208 3.46 7.54 35.71
C PHE A 208 2.11 7.66 36.43
N ASN A 209 1.98 7.17 37.67
CA ASN A 209 0.74 7.09 38.46
C ASN A 209 -0.23 8.28 38.37
N VAL A 210 0.27 9.51 38.26
CA VAL A 210 -0.56 10.73 38.15
C VAL A 210 -0.97 11.00 36.70
N LEU A 211 -0.07 10.82 35.75
CA LEU A 211 -0.36 10.97 34.32
C LEU A 211 -1.26 9.83 33.81
N GLU A 212 -1.11 8.61 34.34
CA GLU A 212 -1.98 7.46 34.04
C GLU A 212 -3.45 7.71 34.43
N GLN A 213 -3.70 8.53 35.44
CA GLN A 213 -5.05 8.97 35.80
C GLN A 213 -5.66 9.90 34.75
N LEU A 214 -4.82 10.64 34.00
CA LEU A 214 -5.26 11.48 32.89
C LEU A 214 -5.40 10.66 31.61
N ASP A 215 -4.43 9.81 31.29
CA ASP A 215 -4.43 8.92 30.13
C ASP A 215 -3.87 7.53 30.51
N PRO A 216 -4.70 6.48 30.48
CA PRO A 216 -4.27 5.11 30.78
C PRO A 216 -3.16 4.56 29.89
N ASN A 217 -2.86 5.19 28.74
CA ASN A 217 -1.87 4.71 27.78
C ASN A 217 -0.54 5.51 27.81
N VAL A 218 -0.27 6.29 28.85
CA VAL A 218 0.94 7.13 28.97
C VAL A 218 2.23 6.34 28.78
N GLU A 219 2.35 5.16 29.41
CA GLU A 219 3.54 4.30 29.27
C GLU A 219 3.81 3.92 27.81
N LYS A 220 2.75 3.52 27.08
CA LYS A 220 2.84 3.20 25.66
C LYS A 220 3.20 4.43 24.83
N ASN A 221 2.69 5.61 25.19
CA ASN A 221 2.98 6.84 24.47
C ASN A 221 4.42 7.32 24.69
N PHE A 222 4.99 7.06 25.88
CA PHE A 222 6.40 7.32 26.16
C PHE A 222 7.30 6.48 25.26
N GLU A 223 7.06 5.17 25.17
CA GLU A 223 7.84 4.28 24.29
C GLU A 223 7.72 4.66 22.81
N ASN A 224 6.52 5.09 22.39
CA ASN A 224 6.24 5.43 20.99
C ASN A 224 6.64 6.87 20.61
N ILE A 225 7.21 7.67 21.51
CA ILE A 225 7.56 9.07 21.20
C ILE A 225 8.59 9.17 20.08
N SER A 226 9.52 8.22 20.03
CA SER A 226 10.49 8.07 18.95
C SER A 226 9.83 7.84 17.58
N GLU A 227 8.65 7.19 17.54
CA GLU A 227 7.88 7.03 16.31
C GLU A 227 7.32 8.38 15.84
N LEU A 228 6.85 9.24 16.75
CA LEU A 228 6.34 10.57 16.41
C LEU A 228 7.44 11.51 15.91
N GLU A 229 8.66 11.37 16.41
CA GLU A 229 9.81 12.19 15.99
C GLU A 229 10.36 11.81 14.62
N LYS A 230 10.30 10.51 14.30
CA LYS A 230 10.73 9.96 13.02
C LYS A 230 9.56 9.67 12.10
N ASP A 231 8.41 10.28 12.36
CA ASP A 231 7.19 10.01 11.63
C ASP A 231 7.33 10.50 10.19
N ILE A 232 7.22 9.56 9.26
CA ILE A 232 7.36 9.84 7.84
C ILE A 232 5.94 10.07 7.31
N PRO A 233 5.72 11.14 6.51
CA PRO A 233 4.40 11.39 5.93
C PRO A 233 3.93 10.15 5.15
N LYS A 234 2.88 9.52 5.69
CA LYS A 234 2.22 8.33 5.15
C LYS A 234 0.72 8.53 5.24
N LYS A 235 0.00 8.33 4.14
CA LYS A 235 -1.46 8.52 4.15
C LYS A 235 -2.15 7.41 4.94
N GLN A 236 -2.61 7.73 6.14
CA GLN A 236 -3.38 6.82 6.98
C GLN A 236 -4.88 6.97 6.70
N TYR A 237 -5.51 5.87 6.33
CA TYR A 237 -6.97 5.83 6.11
C TYR A 237 -7.66 5.35 7.38
N ALA A 238 -8.77 5.99 7.74
CA ALA A 238 -9.63 5.47 8.82
C ALA A 238 -10.11 4.04 8.47
N HIS A 239 -10.20 3.17 9.48
CA HIS A 239 -10.75 1.83 9.33
C HIS A 239 -12.22 1.91 8.87
N ARG A 240 -12.44 1.82 7.56
CA ARG A 240 -13.78 1.88 6.97
C ARG A 240 -14.02 0.66 6.12
N ASN A 241 -15.23 0.15 6.28
CA ASN A 241 -15.76 -0.89 5.43
C ASN A 241 -15.94 -0.34 4.01
N ILE A 242 -15.37 -1.04 3.02
CA ILE A 242 -15.55 -0.76 1.59
C ILE A 242 -16.98 -1.11 1.18
N ALA A 243 -17.46 -2.26 1.64
CA ALA A 243 -18.79 -2.78 1.34
C ALA A 243 -19.22 -3.79 2.40
N GLY A 244 -20.40 -3.58 2.99
CA GLY A 244 -21.10 -4.61 3.74
C GLY A 244 -21.84 -5.54 2.77
N MET A 245 -21.73 -6.84 2.97
CA MET A 245 -22.36 -7.82 2.09
C MET A 245 -22.69 -9.13 2.79
N ASP A 246 -23.63 -9.86 2.20
CA ASP A 246 -24.01 -11.19 2.64
C ASP A 246 -22.91 -12.21 2.29
N PHE A 247 -22.50 -13.00 3.28
CA PHE A 247 -21.77 -14.24 3.10
C PHE A 247 -22.72 -15.42 3.25
N GLU A 248 -23.02 -16.07 2.12
CA GLU A 248 -23.95 -17.17 2.00
C GLU A 248 -23.25 -18.54 2.04
N PHE A 249 -23.72 -19.42 2.93
CA PHE A 249 -23.26 -20.81 3.09
C PHE A 249 -24.07 -21.81 2.24
N GLY A 250 -25.14 -21.33 1.60
CA GLY A 250 -26.15 -22.12 0.90
C GLY A 250 -27.39 -22.41 1.76
N LYS A 251 -28.49 -22.82 1.10
CA LYS A 251 -29.79 -23.14 1.73
C LYS A 251 -30.39 -21.98 2.54
N GLY A 252 -30.10 -20.73 2.14
CA GLY A 252 -30.62 -19.53 2.80
C GLY A 252 -29.90 -19.12 4.08
N LEU A 253 -28.85 -19.85 4.51
CA LEU A 253 -28.02 -19.43 5.64
C LEU A 253 -27.03 -18.35 5.20
N LYS A 254 -27.17 -17.16 5.78
CA LYS A 254 -26.34 -15.98 5.48
C LYS A 254 -25.87 -15.31 6.76
N ILE A 255 -24.67 -14.74 6.71
CA ILE A 255 -24.14 -13.83 7.73
C ILE A 255 -23.73 -12.52 7.06
N SER A 256 -23.74 -11.40 7.80
CA SER A 256 -23.24 -10.14 7.26
C SER A 256 -21.75 -9.98 7.56
N VAL A 257 -20.99 -9.60 6.54
CA VAL A 257 -19.55 -9.31 6.64
C VAL A 257 -19.21 -8.00 5.94
N GLY A 258 -18.23 -7.30 6.50
CA GLY A 258 -17.61 -6.12 5.93
C GLY A 258 -16.32 -6.50 5.23
N ILE A 259 -16.07 -5.83 4.10
CA ILE A 259 -14.84 -5.95 3.33
C ILE A 259 -13.97 -4.73 3.59
N TYR A 260 -12.75 -4.97 4.03
CA TYR A 260 -11.78 -3.95 4.38
C TYR A 260 -10.54 -4.10 3.49
N SER A 261 -9.80 -3.01 3.29
CA SER A 261 -8.50 -3.04 2.62
C SER A 261 -7.47 -2.57 3.64
N LEU A 262 -6.59 -3.50 4.03
CA LEU A 262 -5.54 -3.22 5.01
C LEU A 262 -4.35 -2.48 4.37
N LEU A 263 -4.08 -2.80 3.11
CA LEU A 263 -2.98 -2.23 2.34
C LEU A 263 -3.52 -1.66 1.03
N ARG A 264 -3.08 -0.44 0.69
CA ARG A 264 -3.41 0.22 -0.57
C ARG A 264 -2.15 0.82 -1.19
N PRO A 265 -2.02 0.78 -2.53
CA PRO A 265 -0.99 1.52 -3.21
C PRO A 265 -1.27 3.02 -3.06
N GLU A 266 -0.30 3.76 -2.51
CA GLU A 266 -0.36 5.20 -2.45
C GLU A 266 0.09 5.78 -3.80
N LYS A 267 -0.77 6.58 -4.42
CA LYS A 267 -0.51 7.26 -5.69
C LYS A 267 -0.16 8.73 -5.40
N ILE A 268 0.60 9.35 -6.31
CA ILE A 268 0.87 10.78 -6.26
C ILE A 268 -0.47 11.53 -6.30
N PRO A 269 -0.69 12.52 -5.41
CA PRO A 269 -1.90 13.35 -5.44
C PRO A 269 -2.16 13.94 -6.83
N GLN A 270 -3.41 13.90 -7.26
CA GLN A 270 -3.79 14.47 -8.55
C GLN A 270 -3.67 16.00 -8.49
N PRO A 271 -3.11 16.66 -9.52
CA PRO A 271 -2.99 18.11 -9.53
C PRO A 271 -4.37 18.77 -9.59
N ALA A 272 -4.54 19.85 -8.83
CA ALA A 272 -5.71 20.72 -8.93
C ALA A 272 -5.50 21.74 -10.06
N ILE A 273 -6.55 21.97 -10.86
CA ILE A 273 -6.54 23.01 -11.90
C ILE A 273 -6.85 24.34 -11.23
N LEU A 274 -5.96 25.31 -11.40
CA LEU A 274 -6.07 26.64 -10.78
C LEU A 274 -6.26 27.73 -11.84
N ASN A 275 -6.92 28.81 -11.45
CA ASN A 275 -6.95 30.05 -12.22
C ASN A 275 -5.55 30.71 -12.15
N ALA A 276 -4.95 31.01 -13.31
CA ALA A 276 -3.57 31.53 -13.37
C ALA A 276 -3.39 32.92 -12.71
N GLU A 277 -4.43 33.75 -12.65
CA GLU A 277 -4.36 35.08 -12.05
C GLU A 277 -4.64 35.06 -10.55
N LYS A 278 -5.62 34.25 -10.13
CA LYS A 278 -6.13 34.25 -8.75
C LYS A 278 -5.67 33.08 -7.89
N ASN A 279 -5.08 32.05 -8.48
CA ASN A 279 -4.77 30.76 -7.84
C ASN A 279 -5.98 30.07 -7.17
N GLU A 280 -7.20 30.37 -7.62
CA GLU A 280 -8.43 29.74 -7.14
C GLU A 280 -8.67 28.40 -7.86
N ILE A 281 -9.18 27.41 -7.13
CA ILE A 281 -9.49 26.08 -7.68
C ILE A 281 -10.64 26.18 -8.70
N MET A 282 -10.42 25.63 -9.91
CA MET A 282 -11.40 25.61 -10.98
C MET A 282 -12.23 24.32 -10.98
N GLN A 283 -13.54 24.47 -11.13
CA GLN A 283 -14.44 23.34 -11.37
C GLN A 283 -14.47 23.01 -12.86
N ARG A 284 -14.22 21.74 -13.21
CA ARG A 284 -14.33 21.24 -14.59
C ARG A 284 -15.73 20.67 -14.82
N SER A 285 -16.43 21.18 -15.84
CA SER A 285 -17.65 20.56 -16.38
C SER A 285 -17.35 19.95 -17.75
N HIS A 286 -17.99 18.83 -18.06
CA HIS A 286 -17.94 18.20 -19.38
C HIS A 286 -19.31 18.35 -20.03
N ILE A 287 -19.35 18.89 -21.24
CA ILE A 287 -20.57 19.09 -22.04
C ILE A 287 -20.34 18.43 -23.39
N TYR A 288 -21.34 17.67 -23.87
CA TYR A 288 -21.30 17.11 -25.20
C TYR A 288 -21.83 18.13 -26.21
N VAL A 289 -21.12 18.31 -27.32
CA VAL A 289 -21.51 19.22 -28.40
C VAL A 289 -21.77 18.40 -29.65
N ASN A 290 -22.88 18.66 -30.32
CA ASN A 290 -23.15 18.07 -31.62
C ASN A 290 -22.23 18.70 -32.67
N LYS A 291 -21.39 17.90 -33.32
CA LYS A 291 -20.41 18.37 -34.32
C LYS A 291 -21.04 19.02 -35.56
N GLU A 292 -22.31 18.73 -35.87
CA GLU A 292 -22.96 19.25 -37.07
C GLU A 292 -23.72 20.55 -36.82
N THR A 293 -24.26 20.75 -35.62
CA THR A 293 -25.08 21.92 -35.28
C THR A 293 -24.37 22.89 -34.33
N ASP A 294 -23.21 22.50 -33.76
CA ASP A 294 -22.52 23.19 -32.67
C ASP A 294 -23.40 23.48 -31.44
N GLU A 295 -24.54 22.78 -31.33
CA GLU A 295 -25.44 22.90 -30.19
C GLU A 295 -24.95 22.03 -29.03
N GLU A 296 -24.94 22.63 -27.84
CA GLU A 296 -24.70 21.92 -26.60
C GLU A 296 -25.86 20.95 -26.33
N VAL A 297 -25.53 19.67 -26.23
CA VAL A 297 -26.52 18.62 -25.95
C VAL A 297 -26.30 18.14 -24.53
N PRO A 298 -27.25 18.38 -23.60
CA PRO A 298 -27.23 17.74 -22.30
C PRO A 298 -27.63 16.27 -22.46
N VAL A 299 -26.68 15.44 -22.90
CA VAL A 299 -26.90 14.00 -23.06
C VAL A 299 -26.78 13.31 -21.71
N LEU A 300 -27.78 12.51 -21.33
CA LEU A 300 -27.65 11.61 -20.18
C LEU A 300 -26.82 10.39 -20.58
N ASP A 301 -26.01 9.84 -19.66
CA ASP A 301 -25.18 8.64 -19.94
C ASP A 301 -25.97 7.47 -20.55
N LYS A 302 -27.27 7.36 -20.23
CA LYS A 302 -28.16 6.32 -20.76
C LYS A 302 -28.53 6.49 -22.23
N GLU A 303 -28.49 7.71 -22.74
CA GLU A 303 -28.80 8.05 -24.12
C GLU A 303 -27.59 7.81 -25.05
N ILE A 304 -26.40 7.62 -24.46
CA ILE A 304 -25.16 7.36 -25.20
C ILE A 304 -25.13 5.90 -25.66
N ILE A 305 -25.26 5.69 -26.97
CA ILE A 305 -25.09 4.37 -27.59
C ILE A 305 -23.61 4.13 -27.87
N ARG A 306 -23.06 3.03 -27.35
CA ARG A 306 -21.67 2.63 -27.59
C ARG A 306 -21.59 1.71 -28.80
N LYS A 307 -20.73 2.03 -29.75
CA LYS A 307 -20.53 1.25 -30.97
C LYS A 307 -19.13 0.63 -30.99
N ARG A 308 -19.03 -0.65 -31.34
CA ARG A 308 -17.76 -1.35 -31.53
C ARG A 308 -17.79 -2.17 -32.82
N GLN A 309 -16.74 -2.06 -33.62
CA GLN A 309 -16.61 -2.83 -34.85
C GLN A 309 -15.97 -4.19 -34.55
N ILE A 310 -16.63 -5.28 -34.95
CA ILE A 310 -16.18 -6.67 -34.75
C ILE A 310 -16.36 -7.42 -36.07
N GLY A 311 -15.27 -7.92 -36.66
CA GLY A 311 -15.32 -8.74 -37.87
C GLY A 311 -15.88 -8.02 -39.12
N GLY A 312 -15.88 -6.69 -39.15
CA GLY A 312 -16.46 -5.90 -40.24
C GLY A 312 -17.90 -5.41 -39.98
N GLU A 313 -18.58 -5.95 -38.96
CA GLU A 313 -19.91 -5.50 -38.55
C GLU A 313 -19.82 -4.49 -37.40
N VAL A 314 -20.75 -3.53 -37.37
CA VAL A 314 -20.85 -2.54 -36.29
C VAL A 314 -21.88 -3.02 -35.28
N VAL A 315 -21.41 -3.38 -34.09
CA VAL A 315 -22.26 -3.76 -32.97
C VAL A 315 -22.52 -2.51 -32.13
N SER A 316 -23.78 -2.10 -32.04
CA SER A 316 -24.23 -1.02 -31.17
C SER A 316 -24.90 -1.60 -29.92
N LEU A 317 -24.45 -1.16 -28.74
CA LEU A 317 -25.03 -1.53 -27.45
C LEU A 317 -25.38 -0.25 -26.68
N SER A 318 -26.58 -0.24 -26.12
CA SER A 318 -27.01 0.74 -25.13
C SER A 318 -26.28 0.55 -23.79
N ALA A 319 -26.30 1.58 -22.94
CA ALA A 319 -25.73 1.49 -21.59
C ALA A 319 -26.38 0.38 -20.75
N ASP A 320 -27.70 0.23 -20.84
CA ASP A 320 -28.46 -0.79 -20.09
C ASP A 320 -28.14 -2.22 -20.57
N GLU A 321 -27.96 -2.43 -21.88
CA GLU A 321 -27.52 -3.74 -22.41
C GLU A 321 -26.12 -4.10 -21.92
N ILE A 322 -25.20 -3.13 -21.88
CA ILE A 322 -23.84 -3.34 -21.34
C ILE A 322 -23.90 -3.68 -19.85
N GLU A 323 -24.77 -3.01 -19.09
CA GLU A 323 -24.98 -3.32 -17.67
C GLU A 323 -25.51 -4.75 -17.48
N ASN A 324 -26.52 -5.15 -18.27
CA ASN A 324 -27.10 -6.49 -18.22
C ASN A 324 -26.09 -7.58 -18.60
N LEU A 325 -25.20 -7.32 -19.56
CA LEU A 325 -24.10 -8.24 -19.92
C LEU A 325 -23.10 -8.42 -18.76
N ARG A 326 -22.89 -7.39 -17.93
CA ARG A 326 -21.99 -7.45 -16.78
C ARG A 326 -22.63 -8.08 -15.54
N ARG A 327 -23.95 -7.97 -15.37
CA ARG A 327 -24.70 -8.47 -14.20
C ARG A 327 -24.93 -9.98 -14.25
N LEU A 328 -23.87 -10.74 -14.00
CA LEU A 328 -23.92 -12.21 -13.99
C LEU A 328 -24.45 -12.78 -12.67
N THR A 329 -24.13 -12.14 -11.54
CA THR A 329 -24.44 -12.65 -10.19
C THR A 329 -24.79 -11.50 -9.25
N PRO A 330 -25.65 -11.73 -8.23
CA PRO A 330 -25.93 -10.71 -7.23
C PRO A 330 -24.68 -10.41 -6.37
N PRO A 331 -24.56 -9.20 -5.79
CA PRO A 331 -23.48 -8.88 -4.86
C PRO A 331 -23.46 -9.80 -3.64
N GLY A 332 -22.27 -10.18 -3.20
CA GLY A 332 -22.07 -11.03 -2.03
C GLY A 332 -20.93 -12.04 -2.18
N ILE A 333 -20.71 -12.78 -1.09
CA ILE A 333 -19.77 -13.91 -1.03
C ILE A 333 -20.61 -15.18 -0.98
N LEU A 334 -20.40 -16.09 -1.94
CA LEU A 334 -21.03 -17.41 -1.94
C LEU A 334 -19.98 -18.48 -1.66
N LEU A 335 -20.20 -19.27 -0.61
CA LEU A 335 -19.38 -20.44 -0.29
C LEU A 335 -19.47 -21.49 -1.41
N LEU A 336 -18.32 -21.91 -1.94
CA LEU A 336 -18.22 -23.03 -2.89
C LEU A 336 -17.67 -24.28 -2.23
N GLY A 337 -16.74 -24.15 -1.27
CA GLY A 337 -16.18 -25.29 -0.54
C GLY A 337 -14.94 -24.94 0.27
N PHE A 338 -14.25 -25.97 0.79
CA PHE A 338 -13.05 -25.83 1.60
C PHE A 338 -11.86 -26.54 0.95
N LYS A 339 -10.68 -25.94 1.03
CA LYS A 339 -9.45 -26.53 0.48
C LYS A 339 -8.29 -26.38 1.49
N PRO A 340 -7.32 -27.31 1.56
CA PRO A 340 -6.16 -27.14 2.42
C PRO A 340 -5.33 -25.90 2.05
N LEU A 341 -4.72 -25.24 3.05
CA LEU A 341 -3.85 -24.08 2.82
C LEU A 341 -2.64 -24.38 1.92
N SER A 342 -2.15 -25.62 1.94
CA SER A 342 -1.04 -26.07 1.08
C SER A 342 -1.33 -25.99 -0.42
N CYS A 343 -2.61 -25.90 -0.81
CA CYS A 343 -3.00 -25.76 -2.22
C CYS A 343 -2.86 -24.33 -2.74
N LEU A 344 -2.72 -23.33 -1.86
CA LEU A 344 -2.52 -21.95 -2.24
C LEU A 344 -1.03 -21.71 -2.52
N LYS A 345 -0.70 -21.28 -3.73
CA LYS A 345 0.68 -20.96 -4.14
C LYS A 345 0.85 -19.46 -4.17
N ILE A 346 2.05 -18.98 -3.81
CA ILE A 346 2.42 -17.56 -3.88
C ILE A 346 2.30 -17.04 -5.32
N THR A 347 2.60 -17.89 -6.31
CA THR A 347 2.49 -17.57 -7.74
C THR A 347 1.05 -17.35 -8.24
N HIS A 348 0.04 -17.66 -7.42
CA HIS A 348 -1.36 -17.39 -7.76
C HIS A 348 -1.80 -15.97 -7.36
N HIS A 349 -0.89 -15.10 -6.92
CA HIS A 349 -1.24 -13.72 -6.60
C HIS A 349 -1.64 -12.94 -7.86
N VAL A 350 -2.87 -12.42 -7.89
CA VAL A 350 -3.39 -11.58 -8.99
C VAL A 350 -3.34 -10.11 -8.62
N ARG A 351 -3.89 -9.75 -7.46
CA ARG A 351 -4.00 -8.38 -6.96
C ARG A 351 -4.02 -8.36 -5.44
N SER A 352 -3.96 -7.16 -4.86
CA SER A 352 -3.98 -6.96 -3.41
C SER A 352 -5.15 -7.66 -2.73
N SER A 353 -4.83 -8.38 -1.66
CA SER A 353 -5.82 -9.06 -0.82
C SER A 353 -6.67 -8.05 -0.05
N GLN A 354 -7.93 -8.41 0.18
CA GLN A 354 -8.83 -7.68 1.08
C GLN A 354 -8.98 -8.45 2.39
N PHE A 355 -9.65 -7.86 3.37
CA PHE A 355 -9.88 -8.46 4.68
C PHE A 355 -11.37 -8.52 4.98
N VAL A 356 -11.83 -9.66 5.47
CA VAL A 356 -13.24 -9.90 5.79
C VAL A 356 -13.41 -9.89 7.30
N TYR A 357 -14.41 -9.17 7.80
CA TYR A 357 -14.73 -9.13 9.23
C TYR A 357 -16.25 -9.06 9.45
N PRO A 358 -16.83 -9.69 10.49
CA PRO A 358 -18.28 -9.76 10.66
C PRO A 358 -18.91 -8.40 10.99
N LEU A 359 -20.13 -8.18 10.49
CA LEU A 359 -20.96 -7.02 10.78
C LEU A 359 -22.23 -7.45 11.52
N GLU A 360 -22.24 -7.30 12.83
CA GLU A 360 -23.40 -7.66 13.66
C GLU A 360 -24.60 -6.72 13.44
N LYS A 361 -24.35 -5.50 12.94
CA LYS A 361 -25.38 -4.46 12.76
C LYS A 361 -26.48 -4.88 11.78
N ASP A 362 -26.14 -5.66 10.75
CA ASP A 362 -27.09 -6.02 9.70
C ASP A 362 -27.80 -7.35 10.00
N ILE A 363 -27.05 -8.35 10.49
CA ILE A 363 -27.57 -9.69 10.82
C ILE A 363 -27.03 -10.11 12.19
N VAL A 364 -27.92 -10.22 13.17
CA VAL A 364 -27.60 -10.69 14.53
C VAL A 364 -27.19 -12.16 14.51
N GLY A 365 -26.09 -12.50 15.20
CA GLY A 365 -25.48 -13.82 15.22
C GLY A 365 -24.29 -13.99 14.25
N SER A 366 -24.02 -12.99 13.40
CA SER A 366 -22.95 -13.04 12.40
C SER A 366 -21.57 -13.19 13.05
N VAL A 367 -21.29 -12.46 14.12
CA VAL A 367 -20.01 -12.53 14.85
C VAL A 367 -19.77 -13.92 15.42
N ARG A 368 -20.80 -14.55 16.00
CA ARG A 368 -20.68 -15.90 16.59
C ARG A 368 -20.37 -16.94 15.53
N MET A 369 -21.11 -16.94 14.42
CA MET A 369 -20.91 -17.90 13.34
C MET A 369 -19.55 -17.69 12.66
N TYR A 370 -19.18 -16.43 12.40
CA TYR A 370 -17.89 -16.07 11.84
C TYR A 370 -16.73 -16.55 12.70
N ARG A 371 -16.81 -16.33 14.02
CA ARG A 371 -15.76 -16.75 14.96
C ARG A 371 -15.58 -18.26 14.98
N ILE A 372 -16.67 -19.03 15.03
CA ILE A 372 -16.63 -20.49 14.99
C ILE A 372 -15.99 -20.96 13.66
N LEU A 373 -16.42 -20.37 12.54
CA LEU A 373 -15.87 -20.71 11.22
C LEU A 373 -14.37 -20.42 11.14
N TYR A 374 -13.94 -19.28 11.68
CA TYR A 374 -12.54 -18.87 11.76
C TYR A 374 -11.70 -19.83 12.61
N GLU A 375 -12.16 -20.16 13.82
CA GLU A 375 -11.47 -21.09 14.73
C GLU A 375 -11.33 -22.48 14.10
N VAL A 376 -12.41 -23.02 13.50
CA VAL A 376 -12.39 -24.34 12.83
C VAL A 376 -11.46 -24.34 11.60
N CYS A 377 -11.48 -23.29 10.79
CA CYS A 377 -10.59 -23.19 9.62
C CYS A 377 -9.12 -23.11 10.03
N MET A 378 -8.83 -22.46 11.16
CA MET A 378 -7.48 -22.41 11.74
C MET A 378 -7.01 -23.77 12.21
N GLU A 379 -7.81 -24.46 13.03
CA GLU A 379 -7.47 -25.78 13.55
C GLU A 379 -7.23 -26.80 12.43
N GLN A 380 -8.09 -26.77 11.41
CA GLN A 380 -8.01 -27.69 10.28
C GLN A 380 -7.03 -27.26 9.19
N LYS A 381 -6.41 -26.07 9.30
CA LYS A 381 -5.53 -25.48 8.28
C LYS A 381 -6.17 -25.46 6.88
N LYS A 382 -7.43 -25.03 6.82
CA LYS A 382 -8.23 -24.95 5.58
C LYS A 382 -8.53 -23.50 5.23
N MET A 383 -8.55 -23.22 3.94
CA MET A 383 -9.12 -22.01 3.35
C MET A 383 -10.51 -22.29 2.79
N ILE A 384 -11.29 -21.23 2.67
CA ILE A 384 -12.64 -21.28 2.13
C ILE A 384 -12.60 -20.76 0.70
N ILE A 385 -13.09 -21.53 -0.26
CA ILE A 385 -13.21 -21.10 -1.66
C ILE A 385 -14.59 -20.50 -1.84
N CYS A 386 -14.63 -19.27 -2.33
CA CYS A 386 -15.86 -18.51 -2.52
C CYS A 386 -15.93 -17.87 -3.91
N ARG A 387 -17.15 -17.66 -4.39
CA ARG A 387 -17.44 -16.71 -5.47
C ARG A 387 -17.71 -15.35 -4.84
N TYR A 388 -16.97 -14.33 -5.27
CA TYR A 388 -17.06 -12.97 -4.75
C TYR A 388 -17.57 -12.02 -5.82
N THR A 389 -18.64 -11.29 -5.52
CA THR A 389 -19.19 -10.24 -6.38
C THR A 389 -19.33 -8.96 -5.56
N GLN A 390 -18.48 -7.97 -5.82
CA GLN A 390 -18.42 -6.77 -4.97
C GLN A 390 -19.61 -5.82 -5.17
N LYS A 391 -20.10 -5.69 -6.41
CA LYS A 391 -21.21 -4.80 -6.81
C LYS A 391 -21.99 -5.44 -7.96
N SER A 392 -23.22 -4.97 -8.19
CA SER A 392 -24.16 -5.63 -9.13
C SER A 392 -23.65 -5.71 -10.58
N ASN A 393 -22.82 -4.74 -10.99
CA ASN A 393 -22.38 -4.60 -12.39
C ASN A 393 -20.90 -5.01 -12.56
N VAL A 394 -20.37 -5.81 -11.64
CA VAL A 394 -19.00 -6.32 -11.65
C VAL A 394 -19.06 -7.85 -11.82
N PRO A 395 -18.27 -8.43 -12.74
CA PRO A 395 -18.26 -9.87 -12.92
C PRO A 395 -17.76 -10.61 -11.65
N PRO A 396 -18.26 -11.82 -11.37
CA PRO A 396 -17.84 -12.60 -10.21
C PRO A 396 -16.37 -13.00 -10.32
N LYS A 397 -15.65 -12.89 -9.20
CA LYS A 397 -14.26 -13.35 -9.06
C LYS A 397 -14.21 -14.59 -8.17
N LEU A 398 -13.26 -15.49 -8.46
CA LEU A 398 -12.98 -16.61 -7.57
C LEU A 398 -11.99 -16.15 -6.49
N VAL A 399 -12.31 -16.39 -5.22
CA VAL A 399 -11.49 -15.95 -4.09
C VAL A 399 -11.30 -17.06 -3.06
N ALA A 400 -10.20 -16.98 -2.31
CA ALA A 400 -9.94 -17.81 -1.15
C ALA A 400 -9.97 -16.95 0.11
N LEU A 401 -10.77 -17.34 1.10
CA LEU A 401 -10.72 -16.80 2.45
C LEU A 401 -9.69 -17.58 3.26
N VAL A 402 -8.56 -16.94 3.54
CA VAL A 402 -7.42 -17.50 4.25
C VAL A 402 -7.45 -17.01 5.70
N PRO A 403 -7.58 -17.90 6.70
CA PRO A 403 -7.62 -17.48 8.09
C PRO A 403 -6.23 -16.97 8.56
N GLN A 404 -6.21 -15.84 9.28
CA GLN A 404 -5.00 -15.26 9.90
C GLN A 404 -5.16 -15.10 11.42
N LYS A 405 -4.12 -15.49 12.17
CA LYS A 405 -4.07 -15.38 13.64
C LYS A 405 -3.59 -13.98 14.04
N SER A 406 -4.16 -13.42 15.10
CA SER A 406 -3.58 -12.24 15.74
C SER A 406 -2.23 -12.57 16.33
N VAL A 407 -1.20 -11.81 15.98
CA VAL A 407 0.11 -11.89 16.63
C VAL A 407 0.03 -11.06 17.91
N ILE A 408 0.14 -11.71 19.07
CA ILE A 408 0.30 -11.02 20.36
C ILE A 408 1.77 -10.55 20.42
N GLU A 409 1.97 -9.31 20.84
CA GLU A 409 3.22 -8.54 20.83
C GLU A 409 4.43 -9.30 21.39
N ASP A 410 4.22 -10.24 22.32
CA ASP A 410 5.28 -10.98 23.01
C ASP A 410 6.03 -12.04 22.18
N SER A 411 5.55 -12.39 20.98
CA SER A 411 6.01 -13.60 20.27
C SER A 411 7.06 -13.38 19.16
N PHE A 412 7.40 -12.14 18.82
CA PHE A 412 8.45 -11.84 17.83
C PHE A 412 9.45 -10.81 18.38
N LYS A 413 10.71 -11.24 18.58
CA LYS A 413 11.89 -10.37 18.86
C LYS A 413 12.29 -9.47 17.67
N GLY A 414 11.35 -9.15 16.78
CA GLY A 414 11.58 -8.28 15.64
C GLY A 414 10.26 -7.60 15.32
N GLY A 415 10.22 -6.29 15.54
CA GLY A 415 9.04 -5.43 15.46
C GLY A 415 8.34 -5.43 14.10
N PHE A 416 7.73 -6.54 13.71
CA PHE A 416 6.51 -6.49 12.95
C PHE A 416 5.47 -5.97 13.92
N SER A 417 5.10 -4.71 13.74
CA SER A 417 4.10 -4.14 14.61
C SER A 417 2.83 -4.99 14.54
N SER A 418 2.34 -5.44 15.69
CA SER A 418 1.03 -6.07 15.88
C SER A 418 -0.09 -5.28 15.18
N LYS A 419 0.14 -3.99 14.86
CA LYS A 419 -0.72 -3.01 14.21
C LYS A 419 -1.48 -3.53 12.97
N PHE A 420 -0.92 -4.43 12.15
CA PHE A 420 -1.60 -4.90 10.90
C PHE A 420 -2.02 -6.37 10.90
N CYS A 421 -1.77 -7.11 11.99
CA CYS A 421 -2.09 -8.53 12.10
C CYS A 421 -3.43 -8.76 12.81
N TYR A 422 -4.52 -8.46 12.12
CA TYR A 422 -5.87 -8.67 12.67
C TYR A 422 -6.30 -10.14 12.60
N PRO A 423 -7.07 -10.64 13.60
CA PRO A 423 -7.67 -11.96 13.54
C PRO A 423 -8.86 -11.94 12.59
N GLY A 424 -8.88 -12.84 11.61
CA GLY A 424 -9.96 -12.93 10.65
C GLY A 424 -9.58 -13.65 9.35
N PHE A 425 -10.22 -13.30 8.24
CA PHE A 425 -9.96 -13.89 6.94
C PHE A 425 -9.40 -12.86 5.94
N HIS A 426 -8.29 -13.20 5.30
CA HIS A 426 -7.85 -12.54 4.08
C HIS A 426 -8.61 -13.07 2.89
N LEU A 427 -9.24 -12.18 2.13
CA LEU A 427 -9.83 -12.45 0.83
C LEU A 427 -8.73 -12.32 -0.23
N VAL A 428 -8.21 -13.47 -0.65
CA VAL A 428 -7.16 -13.60 -1.67
C VAL A 428 -7.81 -13.89 -3.03
N TYR A 429 -7.51 -13.07 -4.03
CA TYR A 429 -7.99 -13.26 -5.39
C TYR A 429 -7.27 -14.43 -6.06
N LEU A 430 -8.03 -15.35 -6.67
CA LEU A 430 -7.49 -16.48 -7.41
C LEU A 430 -7.54 -16.22 -8.92
N PRO A 431 -6.50 -16.61 -9.66
CA PRO A 431 -6.43 -16.40 -11.11
C PRO A 431 -7.38 -17.36 -11.82
N PHE A 432 -8.09 -16.83 -12.82
CA PHE A 432 -8.74 -17.65 -13.83
C PHE A 432 -7.69 -18.23 -14.80
N ALA A 433 -8.14 -19.05 -15.75
CA ALA A 433 -7.25 -19.60 -16.77
C ALA A 433 -6.62 -18.49 -17.63
N GLU A 434 -7.36 -17.42 -17.90
CA GLU A 434 -6.94 -16.28 -18.72
C GLU A 434 -5.82 -15.45 -18.09
N ASP A 435 -5.76 -15.41 -16.74
CA ASP A 435 -4.72 -14.69 -15.99
C ASP A 435 -3.37 -15.45 -16.02
N LYS A 436 -3.37 -16.74 -16.33
CA LYS A 436 -2.18 -17.58 -16.33
C LYS A 436 -1.47 -17.48 -17.68
N ARG A 437 -0.20 -17.06 -17.64
CA ARG A 437 0.66 -17.02 -18.83
C ARG A 437 1.51 -18.29 -18.90
N ASP A 438 1.45 -18.99 -20.03
CA ASP A 438 2.32 -20.12 -20.31
C ASP A 438 3.63 -19.62 -20.93
N LEU A 439 4.74 -19.83 -20.23
CA LEU A 439 6.08 -19.42 -20.64
C LEU A 439 6.97 -20.64 -20.94
N SER A 440 6.39 -21.84 -21.08
CA SER A 440 7.14 -23.09 -21.27
C SER A 440 8.06 -23.05 -22.49
N GLU A 441 7.60 -22.50 -23.63
CA GLU A 441 8.42 -22.36 -24.85
C GLU A 441 9.61 -21.39 -24.70
N GLN A 442 9.52 -20.42 -23.79
CA GLN A 442 10.58 -19.43 -23.55
C GLN A 442 11.61 -19.92 -22.52
N LEU A 443 11.20 -20.86 -21.67
CA LEU A 443 12.03 -21.46 -20.63
C LEU A 443 12.78 -22.71 -21.11
N THR A 444 12.53 -23.20 -22.33
CA THR A 444 13.31 -24.29 -22.92
C THR A 444 14.68 -23.80 -23.35
N TYR A 445 15.72 -24.36 -22.75
CA TYR A 445 17.11 -24.13 -23.16
C TYR A 445 17.35 -24.72 -24.56
N ARG A 446 18.17 -24.05 -25.39
CA ARG A 446 18.41 -24.47 -26.79
C ARG A 446 18.88 -25.92 -26.92
N ASP A 447 19.56 -26.44 -25.90
CA ASP A 447 20.15 -27.79 -25.88
C ASP A 447 19.40 -28.80 -24.98
N GLY A 448 18.17 -28.50 -24.53
CA GLY A 448 17.34 -29.45 -23.75
C GLY A 448 17.06 -29.04 -22.32
N GLU A 449 17.46 -29.85 -21.33
CA GLU A 449 17.21 -29.60 -19.90
C GLU A 449 17.93 -28.33 -19.41
N CYS A 450 17.28 -27.58 -18.52
CA CYS A 450 17.87 -26.40 -17.91
C CYS A 450 19.12 -26.79 -17.10
N PRO A 451 20.28 -26.13 -17.27
CA PRO A 451 21.48 -26.48 -16.55
C PRO A 451 21.26 -26.35 -15.04
N THR A 452 21.60 -27.40 -14.30
CA THR A 452 21.54 -27.42 -12.83
C THR A 452 22.88 -26.99 -12.23
N ALA A 453 22.84 -26.11 -11.24
CA ALA A 453 24.05 -25.65 -10.55
C ALA A 453 24.76 -26.79 -9.78
N SER A 454 26.09 -26.72 -9.70
CA SER A 454 26.90 -27.65 -8.92
C SER A 454 26.71 -27.43 -7.41
N LYS A 455 27.04 -28.44 -6.59
CA LYS A 455 26.95 -28.33 -5.12
C LYS A 455 27.84 -27.20 -4.57
N GLU A 456 28.99 -26.97 -5.19
CA GLU A 456 29.94 -25.92 -4.81
C GLU A 456 29.36 -24.53 -5.10
N GLN A 457 28.75 -24.35 -6.27
CA GLN A 457 28.07 -23.10 -6.64
C GLN A 457 26.90 -22.78 -5.70
N ILE A 458 26.13 -23.80 -5.31
CA ILE A 458 25.02 -23.64 -4.36
C ILE A 458 25.52 -23.25 -2.96
N GLU A 459 26.65 -23.82 -2.50
CA GLU A 459 27.23 -23.47 -1.20
C GLU A 459 27.80 -22.04 -1.19
N ALA A 460 28.52 -21.65 -2.24
CA ALA A 460 29.00 -20.27 -2.41
C ALA A 460 27.83 -19.27 -2.42
N ALA A 461 26.75 -19.57 -3.16
CA ALA A 461 25.53 -18.75 -3.15
C ALA A 461 24.88 -18.68 -1.77
N ARG A 462 24.83 -19.80 -1.03
CA ARG A 462 24.25 -19.86 0.32
C ARG A 462 25.01 -18.98 1.31
N LYS A 463 26.34 -18.96 1.25
CA LYS A 463 27.18 -18.06 2.07
C LYS A 463 26.86 -16.60 1.78
N LEU A 464 26.78 -16.23 0.50
CA LEU A 464 26.44 -14.88 0.06
C LEU A 464 25.05 -14.45 0.54
N VAL A 465 24.03 -15.29 0.31
CA VAL A 465 22.65 -15.03 0.77
C VAL A 465 22.63 -14.85 2.29
N LYS A 466 23.29 -15.73 3.05
CA LYS A 466 23.32 -15.64 4.53
C LYS A 466 23.92 -14.32 5.04
N ARG A 467 24.89 -13.75 4.33
CA ARG A 467 25.49 -12.44 4.67
C ARG A 467 24.55 -11.27 4.39
N LEU A 468 23.78 -11.36 3.30
CA LEU A 468 22.80 -10.36 2.87
C LEU A 468 21.46 -10.46 3.62
N THR A 469 21.11 -11.65 4.14
CA THR A 469 19.85 -11.88 4.84
C THR A 469 19.73 -10.93 6.02
N THR A 470 18.71 -10.09 5.96
CA THR A 470 18.31 -9.17 7.01
C THR A 470 16.82 -9.35 7.25
N SER A 471 16.36 -9.09 8.47
CA SER A 471 14.93 -9.10 8.78
C SER A 471 14.20 -8.04 7.94
N TYR A 472 13.32 -8.51 7.06
CA TYR A 472 12.52 -7.65 6.20
C TYR A 472 11.28 -7.15 6.95
N PHE A 473 11.09 -5.84 6.94
CA PHE A 473 9.90 -5.18 7.49
C PHE A 473 9.39 -4.17 6.46
N PRO A 474 8.14 -4.29 5.98
CA PRO A 474 7.60 -3.36 5.00
C PRO A 474 7.67 -1.89 5.43
N GLU A 475 7.48 -1.62 6.72
CA GLU A 475 7.42 -0.26 7.30
C GLU A 475 8.73 0.52 7.21
N LYS A 476 9.87 -0.19 7.08
CA LYS A 476 11.21 0.40 6.96
C LYS A 476 11.46 1.05 5.60
N PHE A 477 10.63 0.76 4.61
CA PHE A 477 10.78 1.27 3.25
C PHE A 477 9.70 2.30 2.97
N CYS A 478 10.14 3.48 2.56
CA CYS A 478 9.26 4.54 2.11
C CYS A 478 9.36 4.66 0.59
N ASN A 479 8.27 5.09 -0.06
CA ASN A 479 8.30 5.36 -1.48
C ASN A 479 9.11 6.65 -1.74
N PRO A 480 10.32 6.57 -2.34
CA PRO A 480 11.19 7.74 -2.51
C PRO A 480 10.56 8.80 -3.41
N VAL A 481 9.74 8.39 -4.39
CA VAL A 481 9.04 9.31 -5.31
C VAL A 481 8.02 10.16 -4.55
N LEU A 482 7.21 9.55 -3.69
CA LEU A 482 6.23 10.26 -2.87
C LEU A 482 6.91 11.16 -1.84
N GLN A 483 7.95 10.67 -1.17
CA GLN A 483 8.67 11.46 -0.18
C GLN A 483 9.34 12.69 -0.83
N LYS A 484 9.97 12.51 -2.00
CA LYS A 484 10.50 13.64 -2.78
C LYS A 484 9.41 14.62 -3.18
N HIS A 485 8.26 14.13 -3.65
CA HIS A 485 7.12 14.97 -4.01
C HIS A 485 6.63 15.81 -2.82
N TYR A 486 6.44 15.21 -1.65
CA TYR A 486 6.03 15.92 -0.43
C TYR A 486 7.07 16.95 0.02
N LYS A 487 8.37 16.63 -0.07
CA LYS A 487 9.45 17.57 0.26
C LYS A 487 9.54 18.76 -0.70
N VAL A 488 9.27 18.55 -1.99
CA VAL A 488 9.18 19.65 -2.96
C VAL A 488 7.99 20.56 -2.64
N ILE A 489 6.83 20.00 -2.31
CA ILE A 489 5.64 20.79 -1.90
C ILE A 489 5.94 21.56 -0.61
N GLU A 490 6.54 20.92 0.39
CA GLU A 490 6.95 21.57 1.64
C GLU A 490 7.89 22.75 1.37
N ALA A 491 8.93 22.56 0.54
CA ALA A 491 9.88 23.61 0.18
C ALA A 491 9.22 24.78 -0.56
N LEU A 492 8.33 24.50 -1.52
CA LEU A 492 7.61 25.53 -2.27
C LEU A 492 6.62 26.29 -1.38
N ALA A 493 5.91 25.62 -0.47
CA ALA A 493 4.95 26.27 0.41
C ALA A 493 5.62 27.10 1.51
N LEU A 494 6.78 26.66 2.00
CA LEU A 494 7.53 27.33 3.06
C LEU A 494 8.60 28.31 2.55
N ASP A 495 8.70 28.50 1.24
CA ASP A 495 9.70 29.35 0.56
C ASP A 495 11.14 28.99 0.94
N TYR A 496 11.49 27.70 0.87
CA TYR A 496 12.87 27.25 1.08
C TYR A 496 13.70 27.38 -0.20
N ASP A 497 14.94 27.84 -0.07
CA ASP A 497 15.86 28.03 -1.20
C ASP A 497 16.28 26.70 -1.84
N GLU A 498 16.40 25.64 -1.04
CA GLU A 498 16.79 24.30 -1.48
C GLU A 498 15.83 23.24 -0.97
N VAL A 499 15.54 22.26 -1.82
CA VAL A 499 14.71 21.10 -1.45
C VAL A 499 15.59 20.10 -0.68
N PRO A 500 15.20 19.69 0.55
CA PRO A 500 15.95 18.68 1.29
C PRO A 500 16.10 17.37 0.50
N GLU A 501 17.30 16.82 0.46
CA GLU A 501 17.55 15.52 -0.17
C GLU A 501 16.82 14.39 0.60
N VAL A 502 16.12 13.54 -0.15
CA VAL A 502 15.46 12.36 0.40
C VAL A 502 16.33 11.15 0.17
N GLN A 503 16.76 10.50 1.25
CA GLN A 503 17.52 9.26 1.15
C GLN A 503 16.66 8.13 0.57
N ASP A 504 17.14 7.52 -0.51
CA ASP A 504 16.47 6.38 -1.14
C ASP A 504 16.78 5.07 -0.42
N GLN A 505 15.79 4.56 0.31
CA GLN A 505 15.86 3.33 1.10
C GLN A 505 15.74 2.05 0.26
N ILE A 506 15.32 2.14 -1.01
CA ILE A 506 15.19 0.96 -1.89
C ILE A 506 16.44 0.71 -2.74
N GLN A 507 17.48 1.55 -2.60
CA GLN A 507 18.76 1.33 -3.27
C GLN A 507 19.39 0.00 -2.85
N PRO A 508 19.95 -0.77 -3.81
CA PRO A 508 20.54 -2.06 -3.52
C PRO A 508 21.83 -1.94 -2.71
N TYR A 509 22.19 -3.02 -2.03
CA TYR A 509 23.32 -3.06 -1.08
C TYR A 509 24.66 -2.60 -1.68
N PHE A 510 24.87 -2.76 -2.98
CA PHE A 510 26.15 -2.46 -3.64
C PHE A 510 26.40 -0.96 -3.87
N VAL A 511 25.38 -0.11 -3.73
CA VAL A 511 25.52 1.35 -3.78
C VAL A 511 26.23 1.87 -2.52
N TYR A 512 26.10 1.15 -1.42
CA TYR A 512 26.66 1.53 -0.13
C TYR A 512 27.97 0.79 0.14
N ASP A 513 29.09 1.53 0.19
CA ASP A 513 30.44 0.95 0.35
C ASP A 513 30.58 0.06 1.59
N GLY A 514 29.94 0.42 2.71
CA GLY A 514 29.96 -0.38 3.93
C GLY A 514 29.31 -1.76 3.75
N PHE A 515 28.18 -1.82 3.04
CA PHE A 515 27.51 -3.08 2.74
C PHE A 515 28.25 -3.88 1.67
N ARG A 516 28.80 -3.21 0.65
CA ARG A 516 29.64 -3.86 -0.37
C ARG A 516 30.84 -4.58 0.24
N LYS A 517 31.61 -3.89 1.09
CA LYS A 517 32.80 -4.47 1.76
C LYS A 517 32.47 -5.69 2.64
N ARG A 518 31.26 -5.73 3.21
CA ARG A 518 30.80 -6.85 4.05
C ARG A 518 30.62 -8.16 3.28
N VAL A 519 30.32 -8.11 1.98
CA VAL A 519 30.05 -9.29 1.14
C VAL A 519 31.08 -9.52 0.04
N GLU A 520 32.10 -8.65 -0.06
CA GLU A 520 33.09 -8.69 -1.13
C GLU A 520 33.78 -10.06 -1.25
N LYS A 521 34.23 -10.63 -0.12
CA LYS A 521 34.89 -11.95 -0.11
C LYS A 521 33.97 -13.07 -0.59
N GLU A 522 32.74 -13.13 -0.07
CA GLU A 522 31.76 -14.14 -0.44
C GLU A 522 31.26 -13.94 -1.90
N LEU A 523 31.22 -12.70 -2.37
CA LEU A 523 30.87 -12.36 -3.76
C LEU A 523 31.94 -12.81 -4.75
N ASP A 524 33.22 -12.61 -4.41
CA ASP A 524 34.33 -13.06 -5.25
C ASP A 524 34.44 -14.58 -5.29
N GLU A 525 34.22 -15.28 -4.15
CA GLU A 525 34.10 -16.74 -4.11
C GLU A 525 32.97 -17.24 -5.03
N PHE A 526 31.81 -16.56 -5.02
CA PHE A 526 30.68 -16.90 -5.88
C PHE A 526 30.98 -16.64 -7.36
N ARG A 527 31.60 -15.51 -7.69
CA ARG A 527 32.00 -15.15 -9.08
C ARG A 527 32.95 -16.18 -9.67
N SER A 528 34.01 -16.54 -8.96
CA SER A 528 35.00 -17.52 -9.42
C SER A 528 34.41 -18.92 -9.64
N SER A 529 33.29 -19.24 -8.98
CA SER A 529 32.60 -20.53 -9.15
C SER A 529 31.65 -20.59 -10.36
N LEU A 530 31.25 -19.44 -10.90
CA LEU A 530 30.23 -19.34 -11.95
C LEU A 530 30.75 -18.85 -13.28
N LEU A 531 31.62 -17.85 -13.27
CA LEU A 531 32.03 -17.13 -14.47
C LEU A 531 33.44 -17.61 -14.88
N PRO A 532 33.63 -18.05 -16.14
CA PRO A 532 34.96 -18.21 -16.70
C PRO A 532 35.76 -16.89 -16.63
N ASP A 533 37.08 -16.96 -16.44
CA ASP A 533 37.97 -15.78 -16.32
C ASP A 533 37.92 -14.84 -17.55
N ASN A 534 37.39 -15.31 -18.68
CA ASN A 534 37.24 -14.58 -19.94
C ASN A 534 35.81 -14.08 -20.21
N TRP A 535 34.92 -14.10 -19.23
CA TRP A 535 33.52 -13.69 -19.39
C TRP A 535 33.34 -12.17 -19.26
N ASN A 536 33.03 -11.50 -20.39
CA ASN A 536 32.66 -10.08 -20.41
C ASN A 536 31.16 -9.91 -20.17
N SER A 537 30.78 -9.38 -19.01
CA SER A 537 29.37 -9.10 -18.66
C SER A 537 28.70 -7.99 -19.49
N GLU A 538 29.47 -7.20 -20.25
CA GLU A 538 28.97 -6.04 -21.03
C GLU A 538 28.72 -6.36 -22.52
N GLN A 539 29.07 -7.56 -23.00
CA GLN A 539 28.67 -7.99 -24.34
C GLN A 539 27.19 -8.36 -24.33
N LYS A 540 26.32 -7.36 -24.58
CA LYS A 540 24.93 -7.62 -25.00
C LYS A 540 24.97 -8.67 -26.11
N CYS A 541 24.23 -9.77 -25.95
CA CYS A 541 23.88 -10.62 -27.08
C CYS A 541 23.20 -9.74 -28.14
N THR A 542 23.95 -9.34 -29.17
CA THR A 542 23.39 -8.81 -30.40
C THR A 542 22.72 -9.99 -31.12
N GLU A 543 21.54 -10.38 -30.65
CA GLU A 543 20.59 -10.99 -31.56
C GLU A 543 20.11 -9.86 -32.47
N GLU A 544 20.47 -9.96 -33.75
CA GLU A 544 20.02 -9.05 -34.79
C GLU A 544 18.49 -8.95 -34.76
N THR A 545 17.97 -7.89 -34.15
CA THR A 545 16.62 -7.41 -34.37
C THR A 545 16.48 -7.04 -35.84
N LYS A 546 16.00 -7.98 -36.65
CA LYS A 546 15.38 -7.65 -37.94
C LYS A 546 14.19 -6.76 -37.64
N LYS A 547 14.35 -5.49 -37.98
CA LYS A 547 13.31 -4.44 -37.96
C LYS A 547 12.01 -5.00 -38.55
N ALA A 548 10.96 -4.95 -37.74
CA ALA A 548 9.60 -5.07 -38.22
C ALA A 548 9.25 -3.75 -38.91
N ASP A 549 9.23 -3.76 -40.24
CA ASP A 549 8.51 -2.77 -41.03
C ASP A 549 7.60 -3.51 -42.01
N GLN A 550 6.33 -3.09 -41.97
CA GLN A 550 5.24 -3.31 -42.93
C GLN A 550 4.43 -4.62 -42.84
N ILE A 551 3.25 -4.43 -42.24
CA ILE A 551 2.05 -5.25 -42.40
C ILE A 551 1.62 -5.24 -43.88
N SER A 552 1.55 -6.41 -44.52
CA SER A 552 0.47 -6.70 -45.48
C SER A 552 0.18 -8.21 -45.55
N SER A 553 -1.07 -8.54 -45.18
CA SER A 553 -1.92 -9.64 -45.65
C SER A 553 -1.27 -10.93 -46.19
N ALA A 554 -1.38 -12.02 -45.41
CA ALA A 554 -1.97 -13.29 -45.84
C ALA A 554 -1.87 -14.35 -44.73
N TRP A 555 -3.01 -14.89 -44.30
CA TRP A 555 -3.06 -16.17 -43.60
C TRP A 555 -2.32 -17.23 -44.43
N ASN A 556 -1.24 -17.80 -43.88
CA ASN A 556 -0.67 -19.03 -44.39
C ASN A 556 -0.01 -19.84 -43.26
N THR A 557 -0.74 -20.89 -42.86
CA THR A 557 -0.32 -22.17 -42.30
C THR A 557 1.17 -22.33 -42.00
N LYS A 558 1.54 -22.31 -40.70
CA LYS A 558 2.89 -22.62 -40.20
C LYS A 558 3.31 -24.03 -40.66
N LYS A 559 4.20 -24.11 -41.66
CA LYS A 559 5.04 -25.29 -41.93
C LYS A 559 6.03 -25.46 -40.78
N LYS A 560 5.70 -26.35 -39.84
CA LYS A 560 6.64 -26.87 -38.83
C LYS A 560 7.81 -27.54 -39.58
N LYS A 561 9.06 -27.14 -39.30
CA LYS A 561 10.29 -27.79 -39.84
C LYS A 561 10.38 -29.20 -39.26
N LEU A 562 9.86 -30.18 -40.00
CA LEU A 562 9.83 -31.60 -39.68
C LEU A 562 11.17 -32.28 -40.01
N THR A 563 12.30 -31.70 -39.62
CA THR A 563 13.64 -32.19 -40.02
C THR A 563 14.27 -33.16 -39.01
N ASN A 564 13.93 -33.08 -37.72
CA ASN A 564 14.64 -33.83 -36.66
C ASN A 564 13.88 -35.04 -36.06
N GLU A 565 12.68 -35.38 -36.55
CA GLU A 565 11.92 -36.52 -36.02
C GLU A 565 12.38 -37.87 -36.63
N SER A 566 12.38 -38.94 -35.84
CA SER A 566 12.82 -40.30 -36.24
C SER A 566 11.87 -40.91 -37.30
N LEU A 567 12.41 -41.78 -38.17
CA LEU A 567 11.64 -42.37 -39.29
C LEU A 567 10.44 -43.20 -38.79
N LEU A 568 10.59 -43.88 -37.65
CA LEU A 568 9.53 -44.63 -36.96
C LEU A 568 8.37 -43.74 -36.49
N TYR A 569 8.65 -42.55 -35.95
CA TYR A 569 7.61 -41.61 -35.51
C TYR A 569 6.80 -41.08 -36.70
N LEU A 570 7.46 -40.83 -37.83
CA LEU A 570 6.81 -40.37 -39.05
C LEU A 570 5.91 -41.44 -39.67
N ALA A 571 6.31 -42.72 -39.59
CA ALA A 571 5.52 -43.85 -40.07
C ALA A 571 4.28 -44.12 -39.21
N ASN A 572 4.42 -44.13 -37.88
CA ASN A 572 3.29 -44.41 -36.96
C ASN A 572 2.21 -43.32 -36.97
N ASN A 573 2.56 -42.07 -37.31
CA ASN A 573 1.62 -40.94 -37.31
C ASN A 573 1.13 -40.55 -38.71
N HIS A 574 1.40 -41.35 -39.76
CA HIS A 574 1.05 -41.07 -41.16
C HIS A 574 1.55 -39.70 -41.67
N LEU A 575 2.74 -39.26 -41.21
CA LEU A 575 3.32 -37.96 -41.56
C LEU A 575 4.36 -38.04 -42.69
N LEU A 576 4.61 -39.24 -43.22
CA LEU A 576 5.57 -39.49 -44.33
C LEU A 576 5.22 -38.71 -45.61
N GLU A 577 3.94 -38.43 -45.86
CA GLU A 577 3.49 -37.67 -47.02
C GLU A 577 3.93 -36.20 -47.01
N LYS A 578 4.24 -35.63 -45.83
CA LYS A 578 4.65 -34.23 -45.68
C LYS A 578 6.15 -34.00 -45.91
N VAL A 579 6.93 -35.08 -45.97
CA VAL A 579 8.40 -35.05 -46.16
C VAL A 579 8.75 -35.10 -47.65
N THR A 580 9.83 -34.45 -48.08
CA THR A 580 10.27 -34.51 -49.49
C THR A 580 10.87 -35.88 -49.83
N ALA A 581 10.73 -36.31 -51.10
CA ALA A 581 11.22 -37.62 -51.53
C ALA A 581 12.73 -37.81 -51.34
N THR A 582 13.52 -36.73 -51.43
CA THR A 582 14.96 -36.73 -51.18
C THR A 582 15.31 -36.97 -49.71
N GLN A 583 14.54 -36.38 -48.78
CA GLN A 583 14.71 -36.59 -47.35
C GLN A 583 14.29 -38.01 -46.92
N LEU A 584 13.21 -38.54 -47.49
CA LEU A 584 12.77 -39.93 -47.26
C LEU A 584 13.81 -40.94 -47.74
N LYS A 585 14.42 -40.74 -48.92
CA LYS A 585 15.50 -41.61 -49.41
C LYS A 585 16.71 -41.62 -48.47
N LYS A 586 17.12 -40.44 -48.00
CA LYS A 586 18.27 -40.30 -47.10
C LYS A 586 18.03 -41.02 -45.76
N LYS A 587 16.86 -40.82 -45.15
CA LYS A 587 16.52 -41.50 -43.89
C LYS A 587 16.27 -43.01 -44.06
N ALA A 588 15.73 -43.44 -45.21
CA ALA A 588 15.59 -44.86 -45.52
C ALA A 588 16.95 -45.56 -45.70
N THR A 589 17.95 -44.89 -46.27
CA THR A 589 19.33 -45.41 -46.34
C THR A 589 20.01 -45.45 -44.97
N GLU A 590 19.73 -44.50 -44.08
CA GLU A 590 20.23 -44.48 -42.69
C GLU A 590 19.69 -45.66 -41.87
N GLU A 591 18.44 -46.07 -42.10
CA GLU A 591 17.76 -47.20 -41.44
C GLU A 591 17.88 -48.54 -42.19
N HIS A 592 18.75 -48.61 -43.22
CA HIS A 592 18.98 -49.81 -44.04
C HIS A 592 17.73 -50.41 -44.73
N ILE A 593 16.75 -49.57 -45.08
CA ILE A 593 15.53 -50.00 -45.80
C ILE A 593 15.81 -50.05 -47.32
N PRO A 594 15.57 -51.18 -48.01
CA PRO A 594 15.86 -51.31 -49.43
C PRO A 594 14.86 -50.51 -50.28
N VAL A 595 15.32 -49.40 -50.88
CA VAL A 595 14.53 -48.54 -51.77
C VAL A 595 15.20 -48.46 -53.15
N LYS A 596 14.42 -48.66 -54.23
CA LYS A 596 14.94 -48.54 -55.61
C LYS A 596 15.34 -47.09 -55.91
N SER A 597 16.48 -46.88 -56.59
CA SER A 597 17.02 -45.55 -56.92
C SER A 597 16.02 -44.64 -57.65
N ASN A 598 15.20 -45.22 -58.54
CA ASN A 598 14.18 -44.51 -59.34
C ASN A 598 12.74 -44.63 -58.79
N ALA A 599 12.55 -45.02 -57.53
CA ALA A 599 11.23 -45.15 -56.91
C ALA A 599 10.49 -43.80 -56.80
N LYS A 600 9.18 -43.81 -57.06
CA LYS A 600 8.30 -42.65 -56.84
C LYS A 600 8.09 -42.46 -55.33
N LYS A 601 7.73 -41.24 -54.91
CA LYS A 601 7.52 -40.92 -53.48
C LYS A 601 6.54 -41.90 -52.80
N ALA A 602 5.46 -42.30 -53.47
CA ALA A 602 4.50 -43.26 -52.95
C ALA A 602 5.13 -44.64 -52.69
N ASP A 603 5.97 -45.14 -53.62
CA ASP A 603 6.66 -46.43 -53.47
C ASP A 603 7.65 -46.44 -52.29
N ILE A 604 8.25 -45.29 -51.99
CA ILE A 604 9.18 -45.11 -50.87
C ILE A 604 8.42 -45.13 -49.54
N ILE A 605 7.26 -44.48 -49.49
CA ILE A 605 6.39 -44.48 -48.30
C ILE A 605 5.90 -45.90 -48.03
N ASP A 606 5.42 -46.61 -49.05
CA ASP A 606 4.93 -47.98 -48.93
C ASP A 606 6.03 -48.96 -48.48
N ALA A 607 7.27 -48.79 -48.96
CA ALA A 607 8.42 -49.57 -48.51
C ALA A 607 8.75 -49.34 -47.02
N ILE A 608 8.67 -48.08 -46.55
CA ILE A 608 8.91 -47.71 -45.15
C ILE A 608 7.80 -48.23 -44.24
N GLU A 609 6.53 -48.08 -44.63
CA GLU A 609 5.39 -48.60 -43.87
C GLU A 609 5.41 -50.13 -43.80
N LYS A 610 5.77 -50.81 -44.90
CA LYS A 610 5.87 -52.27 -44.94
C LYS A 610 7.00 -52.79 -44.05
N TYR A 611 8.13 -52.08 -44.00
CA TYR A 611 9.25 -52.42 -43.11
C TYR A 611 8.84 -52.35 -41.64
N TYR A 612 8.25 -51.23 -41.21
CA TYR A 612 7.83 -51.06 -39.81
C TYR A 612 6.57 -51.85 -39.41
N ARG A 613 5.77 -52.33 -40.38
CA ARG A 613 4.72 -53.33 -40.11
C ARG A 613 5.25 -54.76 -39.99
N SER A 614 6.48 -55.02 -40.44
CA SER A 614 7.11 -56.34 -40.39
C SER A 614 8.06 -56.54 -39.19
N ILE A 615 8.33 -55.46 -38.46
CA ILE A 615 8.94 -55.42 -37.12
C ILE A 615 7.80 -55.45 -36.11
#